data_AF-A0A836Z5P6-F1
#
_entry.id   AF-A0A836Z5P6-F1
#
_cell.length_a   1.000
_cell.length_b   1.000
_cell.length_c   1.000
_cell.angle_alpha   90.00
_cell.angle_beta   90.00
_cell.angle_gamma   90.00
#
_symmetry.space_group_name_H-M   'P 1'
#
loop_
_entity.id
_entity.type
_entity.pdbx_description
1 polymer ?
#
loop_
_entity_poly.entity_id
_entity_poly.type
_entity_poly.pdbx_seq_one_letter_code
_entity_poly.pdbx_strand_id
1 'polypeptide(L)' 'MDFMRDSSRNQRLFSTFNVIDDFNREALGIDIVVSLPAGRITRYLDKLTEYHGYPLTIQVDNGLEFTGKTFIN' A
#
# COMPACT_ATOMS: atom_id res chain seq x y z
N MET A 1 -6.90 -0.55 1.56
CA MET A 1 -5.56 -0.19 1.03
C MET A 1 -5.73 0.35 -0.37
N ASP A 2 -5.01 1.39 -0.72
CA ASP A 2 -5.06 1.98 -2.06
C ASP A 2 -3.68 2.46 -2.53
N PHE A 3 -3.61 2.79 -3.82
CA PHE A 3 -2.50 3.52 -4.40
C PHE A 3 -3.01 4.82 -5.03
N MET A 4 -2.29 5.90 -4.78
CA MET A 4 -2.53 7.19 -5.42
C MET A 4 -1.26 7.63 -6.14
N ARG A 5 -1.37 7.96 -7.44
CA ARG A 5 -0.25 8.53 -8.20
C ARG A 5 -0.24 10.05 -8.11
N ASP A 6 0.96 10.60 -8.02
CA ASP A 6 1.18 12.04 -8.02
C ASP A 6 2.52 12.37 -8.73
N SER A 7 2.76 13.66 -8.96
CA SER A 7 3.98 14.18 -9.55
C SER A 7 4.62 15.23 -8.63
N SER A 8 5.92 15.10 -8.40
CA SER A 8 6.67 16.11 -7.66
C SER A 8 6.81 17.39 -8.49
N ARG A 9 7.20 18.50 -7.84
CA ARG A 9 7.50 19.79 -8.49
C ARG A 9 8.47 19.68 -9.68
N ASN A 10 9.32 18.64 -9.70
CA ASN A 10 10.25 18.34 -10.78
C ASN A 10 9.70 17.34 -11.82
N GLN A 11 8.37 17.17 -11.92
CA GLN A 11 7.67 16.25 -12.83
C GLN A 11 8.05 14.76 -12.66
N ARG A 12 8.63 14.39 -11.51
CA ARG A 12 8.89 12.98 -11.18
C ARG A 12 7.62 12.35 -10.66
N LEU A 13 7.15 11.32 -11.36
CA LEU A 13 6.02 10.51 -10.93
C LEU A 13 6.41 9.66 -9.71
N PHE A 14 5.52 9.63 -8.74
CA PHE A 14 5.57 8.73 -7.61
C PHE A 14 4.15 8.27 -7.28
N SER A 15 4.06 7.31 -6.38
CA SER A 15 2.81 6.82 -5.84
C SER A 15 2.91 6.78 -4.33
N THR A 16 1.78 6.91 -3.66
CA THR A 16 1.65 6.63 -2.22
C THR A 16 0.92 5.32 -2.05
N PHE A 17 1.47 4.43 -1.25
CA PHE A 17 0.79 3.23 -0.79
C PHE A 17 0.14 3.53 0.56
N ASN A 18 -1.19 3.63 0.57
CA ASN A 18 -1.92 4.01 1.77
C ASN A 18 -2.57 2.78 2.41
N VAL A 19 -2.29 2.61 3.71
CA VAL A 19 -2.90 1.57 4.55
C VAL A 19 -3.70 2.27 5.64
N ILE A 20 -5.01 2.07 5.59
CA ILE A 20 -5.99 2.75 6.44
C ILE A 20 -6.87 1.67 7.06
N ASP A 21 -7.20 1.83 8.34
CA ASP A 21 -8.21 1.04 9.03
C ASP A 21 -9.62 1.49 8.60
N ASP A 22 -10.46 0.55 8.15
CA ASP A 22 -11.78 0.89 7.59
C ASP A 22 -12.81 1.27 8.67
N PHE A 23 -12.64 0.78 9.90
CA PHE A 23 -13.58 0.99 11.01
C PHE A 23 -13.44 2.39 11.60
N ASN A 24 -12.23 2.80 11.96
CA ASN A 24 -11.96 4.08 12.61
C ASN A 24 -11.34 5.14 11.69
N ARG A 25 -11.04 4.79 10.42
CA ARG A 25 -10.40 5.66 9.42
C ARG A 25 -8.99 6.13 9.81
N GLU A 26 -8.31 5.40 10.70
CA GLU A 26 -6.94 5.66 11.09
C GLU A 26 -5.97 5.33 9.96
N ALA A 27 -5.05 6.25 9.67
CA ALA A 27 -3.95 5.99 8.74
C ALA A 27 -2.86 5.18 9.44
N LEU A 28 -2.84 3.87 9.22
CA LEU A 28 -1.85 2.94 9.77
C LEU A 28 -0.46 3.20 9.18
N GLY A 29 -0.40 3.63 7.92
CA GLY A 29 0.83 4.14 7.34
C GLY A 29 0.74 4.49 5.86
N ILE A 30 1.71 5.27 5.40
CA ILE A 30 1.87 5.69 4.00
C ILE A 30 3.33 5.46 3.56
N ASP A 31 3.56 4.65 2.51
CA ASP A 31 4.89 4.50 1.86
C ASP A 31 4.91 5.27 0.54
N ILE A 32 5.95 6.08 0.32
CA ILE A 32 6.14 6.84 -0.93
C ILE A 32 7.07 6.05 -1.84
N VAL A 33 6.59 5.72 -3.04
CA VAL A 33 7.20 4.72 -3.92
C VAL A 33 7.19 5.18 -5.37
N VAL A 34 8.31 5.00 -6.07
CA VAL A 34 8.41 5.26 -7.53
C VAL A 34 8.05 4.00 -8.33
N SER A 35 8.24 2.82 -7.73
CA SER A 35 7.86 1.53 -8.30
C SER A 35 7.39 0.59 -7.19
N LEU A 36 6.55 -0.37 -7.57
CA LEU A 36 5.82 -1.26 -6.66
C LEU A 36 6.25 -2.72 -6.81
N PRO A 37 7.51 -3.09 -6.48
CA PRO A 37 7.86 -4.49 -6.42
C PRO A 37 7.10 -5.14 -5.27
N ALA A 38 6.49 -6.30 -5.52
CA ALA A 38 5.67 -7.03 -4.54
C ALA A 38 6.41 -7.21 -3.20
N GLY A 39 7.70 -7.57 -3.24
CA GLY A 39 8.51 -7.73 -2.03
C GLY A 39 8.66 -6.46 -1.18
N ARG A 40 8.59 -5.26 -1.76
CA ARG A 40 8.59 -4.01 -0.97
C ARG A 40 7.27 -3.83 -0.24
N ILE A 41 6.16 -4.09 -0.91
CA ILE A 41 4.80 -4.00 -0.34
C ILE A 41 4.68 -4.99 0.82
N THR A 42 5.06 -6.26 0.61
CA THR A 42 5.00 -7.29 1.66
C THR A 42 5.82 -6.87 2.88
N ARG A 43 7.08 -6.47 2.70
CA ARG A 43 7.93 -6.02 3.82
C ARG A 43 7.35 -4.80 4.55
N TYR A 44 6.69 -3.91 3.84
CA TYR A 44 6.05 -2.74 4.45
C TYR A 44 4.83 -3.15 5.28
N LEU A 45 4.00 -4.05 4.76
CA LEU A 45 2.86 -4.61 5.49
C LEU A 45 3.32 -5.39 6.72
N ASP A 46 4.36 -6.22 6.62
CA ASP A 46 4.92 -6.95 7.77
C ASP A 46 5.29 -5.98 8.90
N LYS A 47 5.98 -4.88 8.57
CA LYS A 47 6.30 -3.84 9.55
C LYS A 47 5.06 -3.22 10.19
N LEU A 48 4.02 -2.91 9.40
CA LEU A 48 2.78 -2.37 9.98
C LEU A 48 2.12 -3.37 10.92
N THR A 49 2.16 -4.67 10.58
CA THR A 49 1.59 -5.71 11.44
C THR A 49 2.35 -5.90 12.75
N GLU A 50 3.64 -5.56 12.81
CA GLU A 50 4.41 -5.55 14.08
C GLU A 50 3.86 -4.51 15.07
N TYR A 51 3.31 -3.38 14.59
CA TYR A 51 2.78 -2.32 15.45
C TYR A 51 1.27 -2.42 15.70
N HIS A 52 0.50 -2.83 14.69
CA HIS A 52 -0.96 -2.80 14.71
C HIS A 52 -1.61 -4.19 14.79
N GLY A 53 -0.82 -5.26 14.64
CA GLY A 53 -1.33 -6.62 14.48
C GLY A 53 -1.81 -6.92 13.06
N TYR A 54 -2.22 -8.17 12.82
CA TYR A 54 -2.78 -8.60 11.54
C TYR A 54 -4.26 -8.25 11.45
N PRO A 55 -4.73 -7.68 10.32
CA PRO A 55 -6.15 -7.43 10.11
C PRO A 55 -6.91 -8.74 9.87
N LEU A 56 -8.20 -8.75 10.19
CA LEU A 56 -9.10 -9.89 9.88
C LEU A 56 -9.36 -10.02 8.38
N THR A 57 -9.45 -8.89 7.68
CA THR A 57 -9.73 -8.83 6.25
C THR A 57 -8.91 -7.70 5.64
N ILE A 58 -8.37 -7.95 4.45
CA ILE A 58 -7.70 -6.94 3.65
C ILE A 58 -8.61 -6.55 2.49
N GLN A 59 -8.99 -5.28 2.43
CA GLN A 59 -9.63 -4.69 1.25
C GLN A 59 -8.61 -3.86 0.48
N VAL A 60 -8.58 -4.08 -0.83
CA VAL A 60 -7.72 -3.35 -1.76
C VAL A 60 -8.60 -2.70 -2.82
N ASP A 61 -8.47 -1.39 -2.98
CA ASP A 61 -9.13 -0.71 -4.10
C ASP A 61 -8.32 -0.97 -5.38
N ASN A 62 -8.95 -1.67 -6.33
CA ASN A 62 -8.31 -2.19 -7.53
C ASN A 62 -7.89 -1.09 -8.51
N GLY A 63 -6.74 -0.46 -8.27
CA GLY A 63 -5.86 -0.07 -9.36
C GLY A 63 -5.20 -1.32 -9.98
N LEU A 64 -4.82 -1.25 -11.27
CA LEU A 64 -4.06 -2.29 -12.01
C LEU A 64 -2.74 -2.77 -11.35
N GLU A 65 -2.40 -2.23 -10.19
CA GLU A 65 -1.11 -2.34 -9.52
C GLU A 65 -1.04 -3.58 -8.59
N PHE A 66 -2.17 -4.22 -8.29
CA PHE A 66 -2.24 -5.43 -7.46
C PHE A 66 -2.47 -6.74 -8.24
N THR A 67 -2.53 -6.70 -9.57
CA THR A 67 -2.82 -7.88 -10.41
C THR A 67 -1.60 -8.81 -10.65
N GLY A 68 -0.52 -8.63 -9.88
CA GLY A 68 0.70 -9.44 -10.01
C GLY A 68 0.54 -10.86 -9.45
N LYS A 69 1.12 -11.86 -10.12
CA LYS A 69 1.09 -13.29 -9.72
C LYS A 69 1.53 -13.58 -8.28
N THR A 70 2.25 -12.67 -7.63
CA THR A 70 2.67 -12.81 -6.22
C THR A 70 1.53 -12.57 -5.23
N PHE A 71 0.49 -11.84 -5.62
CA PHE A 71 -0.67 -11.52 -4.76
C PHE A 71 -1.90 -12.40 -5.04
N ILE A 72 -1.82 -13.26 -6.05
CA ILE A 72 -2.90 -14.19 -6.42
C ILE A 72 -2.41 -15.60 -6.10
N ASN A 73 -3.05 -16.24 -5.12
CA ASN A 73 -2.97 -17.68 -4.89
C ASN A 73 -4.35 -18.28 -5.12
#